data_AF-A0A7C5I2G6-F1
#
_entry.id   AF-A0A7C5I2G6-F1
#
_cell.length_a   1.000
_cell.length_b   1.000
_cell.length_c   1.000
_cell.angle_alpha   90.00
_cell.angle_beta   90.00
_cell.angle_gamma   90.00
#
_symmetry.space_group_name_H-M   'P 1'
#
loop_
_entity.id
_entity.type
_entity.pdbx_description
1 polymer ?
#
loop_
_entity_poly.entity_id
_entity_poly.type
_entity_poly.pdbx_seq_one_letter_code
_entity_poly.pdbx_strand_id
1 'polypeptide(L)'
;CEKGFSPSNFMRAVSAAEIDFTPEKAKKRRLPAYTESDVAHPELFQALKDWRSRKAREEEVAHFQVLHQRILIQIVVCLPDNITDLKKINGVGKKTIEKYGKELVELVLAYRKKHGIDKVVLPELKKLPAEKEAQHSDTKQTSFDMFNKGLTIAGIAKERGLVQSTIEGHLSFFVEKGKLDINKLLSPEKQQAIEKELAVDHNNSLSEIKNAMGDDYSYGEIKMMLAWQKHLAETL
;
A
#
# COMPACT_ATOMS: atom_id res chain seq x y z
N CYS A 1 43.39 -33.43 23.72
CA CYS A 1 42.30 -33.01 22.82
C CYS A 1 41.02 -33.69 23.29
N GLU A 2 40.21 -33.04 24.11
CA GLU A 2 39.00 -33.69 24.63
C GLU A 2 37.85 -32.70 24.81
N LYS A 3 36.71 -33.11 24.24
CA LYS A 3 35.33 -32.72 24.57
C LYS A 3 34.88 -31.33 24.11
N GLY A 4 34.24 -31.28 22.94
CA GLY A 4 33.57 -30.05 22.51
C GLY A 4 32.50 -30.19 21.41
N PHE A 5 32.29 -31.37 20.81
CA PHE A 5 31.26 -31.52 19.79
C PHE A 5 30.27 -32.63 20.17
N SER A 6 29.03 -32.25 20.43
CA SER A 6 27.90 -33.16 20.62
C SER A 6 26.93 -32.97 19.45
N PRO A 7 26.74 -33.99 18.60
CA PRO A 7 25.79 -33.94 17.48
C PRO A 7 24.38 -33.57 17.93
N SER A 8 23.98 -33.97 19.14
CA SER A 8 22.67 -33.65 19.71
C SER A 8 22.52 -32.17 20.05
N ASN A 9 23.59 -31.52 20.53
CA ASN A 9 23.59 -30.07 20.76
C ASN A 9 23.59 -29.30 19.44
N PHE A 10 24.30 -29.81 18.44
CA PHE A 10 24.29 -29.23 17.09
C PHE A 10 22.90 -29.32 16.45
N MET A 11 22.27 -30.49 16.47
CA MET A 11 20.91 -30.68 15.94
C MET A 11 19.88 -29.82 16.67
N ARG A 12 19.99 -29.68 18.00
CA ARG A 12 19.12 -28.80 18.78
C ARG A 12 19.34 -27.31 18.49
N ALA A 13 20.59 -26.90 18.27
CA ALA A 13 20.93 -25.54 17.86
C ALA A 13 20.45 -25.24 16.43
N VAL A 14 20.52 -26.22 15.52
CA VAL A 14 19.98 -26.12 14.16
C VAL A 14 18.46 -26.01 14.19
N SER A 15 17.76 -26.87 14.94
CA SER A 15 16.30 -26.76 15.09
C SER A 15 15.85 -25.47 15.78
N ALA A 16 16.62 -24.96 16.75
CA ALA A 16 16.35 -23.65 17.36
C ALA A 16 16.52 -22.50 16.35
N ALA A 17 17.57 -22.55 15.52
CA ALA A 17 17.80 -21.55 14.46
C ALA A 17 16.77 -21.61 13.32
N GLU A 18 16.20 -22.78 13.03
CA GLU A 18 15.11 -22.95 12.06
C GLU A 18 13.77 -22.39 12.56
N ILE A 19 13.53 -22.39 13.89
CA ILE A 19 12.32 -21.82 14.51
C ILE A 19 12.37 -20.28 14.55
N ASP A 20 13.56 -19.70 14.68
CA ASP A 20 13.76 -18.23 14.64
C ASP A 20 13.89 -17.64 13.23
N PHE A 21 13.98 -18.47 12.18
CA PHE A 21 13.90 -18.00 10.80
C PHE A 21 12.45 -17.76 10.41
N THR A 22 11.89 -16.63 10.86
CA THR A 22 10.76 -16.04 10.15
C THR A 22 11.31 -15.47 8.85
N PRO A 23 10.91 -15.98 7.66
CA PRO A 23 11.28 -15.32 6.43
C PRO A 23 10.66 -13.94 6.47
N GLU A 24 11.50 -12.92 6.70
CA GLU A 24 11.10 -11.52 6.61
C GLU A 24 10.35 -11.38 5.30
N LYS A 25 9.04 -11.07 5.38
CA LYS A 25 8.13 -11.04 4.23
C LYS A 25 8.84 -10.33 3.09
N ALA A 26 9.31 -11.09 2.12
CA ALA A 26 9.90 -10.55 0.91
C ALA A 26 8.78 -9.75 0.24
N LYS A 27 8.71 -8.44 0.54
CA LYS A 27 7.93 -7.48 -0.23
C LYS A 27 8.36 -7.73 -1.65
N LYS A 28 7.50 -8.35 -2.47
CA LYS A 28 7.72 -8.53 -3.91
C LYS A 28 8.25 -7.18 -4.40
N ARG A 29 9.56 -7.08 -4.64
CA ARG A 29 10.17 -5.93 -5.31
C ARG A 29 9.59 -5.99 -6.69
N ARG A 30 8.45 -5.32 -6.87
CA ARG A 30 7.94 -5.00 -8.19
C ARG A 30 9.09 -4.27 -8.86
N LEU A 31 9.71 -4.93 -9.84
CA LEU A 31 10.65 -4.28 -10.73
C LEU A 31 9.95 -3.00 -11.22
N PRO A 32 10.62 -1.83 -11.17
CA PRO A 32 10.03 -0.62 -11.72
C PRO A 32 9.66 -0.90 -13.17
N ALA A 33 8.42 -0.62 -13.55
CA ALA A 33 7.87 -0.90 -14.89
C ALA A 33 8.51 -0.07 -16.01
N TYR A 34 9.63 0.61 -15.73
CA TYR A 34 10.31 1.53 -16.64
C TYR A 34 11.82 1.43 -16.36
N THR A 35 12.60 1.03 -17.37
CA THR A 35 14.06 1.03 -17.31
C THR A 35 14.59 2.40 -17.74
N GLU A 36 15.76 2.82 -17.23
CA GLU A 36 16.39 4.11 -17.60
C GLU A 36 16.65 4.22 -19.12
N SER A 37 16.71 3.07 -19.80
CA SER A 37 16.87 2.89 -21.24
C SER A 37 15.64 3.23 -22.10
N ASP A 38 14.44 3.37 -21.51
CA ASP A 38 13.19 3.67 -22.23
C ASP A 38 12.82 5.17 -22.21
N VAL A 39 13.67 6.01 -21.61
CA VAL A 39 13.37 7.42 -21.38
C VAL A 39 13.80 8.24 -22.59
N ALA A 40 12.82 8.74 -23.35
CA ALA A 40 13.04 9.57 -24.54
C ALA A 40 13.87 10.85 -24.30
N HIS A 41 13.95 11.31 -23.04
CA HIS A 41 14.66 12.53 -22.64
C HIS A 41 15.60 12.27 -21.45
N PRO A 42 16.77 11.63 -21.67
CA PRO A 42 17.68 11.23 -20.59
C PRO A 42 18.27 12.44 -19.83
N GLU A 43 18.49 13.57 -20.51
CA GLU A 43 19.00 14.79 -19.89
C GLU A 43 18.03 15.38 -18.86
N LEU A 44 16.73 15.45 -19.19
CA LEU A 44 15.71 15.91 -18.24
C LEU A 44 15.59 14.95 -17.05
N PHE A 45 15.64 13.65 -17.32
CA PHE A 45 15.59 12.65 -16.26
C PHE A 45 16.75 12.77 -15.29
N GLN A 46 17.97 12.99 -15.79
CA GLN A 46 19.13 13.23 -14.94
C GLN A 46 18.97 14.53 -14.14
N ALA A 47 18.54 15.62 -14.76
CA ALA A 47 18.28 16.89 -14.07
C ALA A 47 17.26 16.74 -12.94
N LEU A 48 16.21 15.94 -13.15
CA LEU A 48 15.20 15.64 -12.13
C LEU A 48 15.75 14.72 -11.02
N LYS A 49 16.64 13.77 -11.33
CA LYS A 49 17.35 12.95 -10.30
C LYS A 49 18.25 13.83 -9.44
N ASP A 50 18.98 14.76 -10.05
CA ASP A 50 19.87 15.68 -9.34
C ASP A 50 19.08 16.66 -8.48
N TRP A 51 17.98 17.20 -9.01
CA TRP A 51 17.03 18.01 -8.25
C TRP A 51 16.48 17.26 -7.03
N ARG A 52 16.02 16.01 -7.21
CA ARG A 52 15.50 15.19 -6.11
C ARG A 52 16.57 14.94 -5.04
N SER A 53 17.81 14.69 -5.47
CA SER A 53 18.93 14.44 -4.55
C SER A 53 19.28 15.69 -3.74
N ARG A 54 19.26 16.88 -4.38
CA ARG A 54 19.40 18.15 -3.67
C ARG A 54 18.29 18.36 -2.64
N LYS A 55 17.03 18.18 -3.05
CA LYS A 55 15.87 18.36 -2.15
C LYS A 55 15.86 17.38 -0.99
N ALA A 56 16.19 16.13 -1.24
CA ALA A 56 16.32 15.11 -0.20
C ALA A 56 17.36 15.51 0.86
N ARG A 57 18.48 16.08 0.41
CA ARG A 57 19.54 16.59 1.31
C ARG A 57 19.14 17.88 2.02
N GLU A 58 18.45 18.81 1.35
CA GLU A 58 17.96 20.06 1.94
C GLU A 58 16.92 19.83 3.05
N GLU A 59 16.03 18.84 2.85
CA GLU A 59 14.97 18.51 3.80
C GLU A 59 15.33 17.35 4.75
N GLU A 60 16.53 16.79 4.65
CA GLU A 60 17.00 15.61 5.42
C GLU A 60 16.05 14.41 5.33
N VAL A 61 15.42 14.21 4.18
CA VAL A 61 14.48 13.11 3.92
C VAL A 61 15.03 12.15 2.88
N ALA A 62 14.49 10.93 2.84
CA ALA A 62 14.84 9.97 1.80
C ALA A 62 14.31 10.43 0.42
N HIS A 63 15.04 10.11 -0.65
CA HIS A 63 14.68 10.47 -2.03
C HIS A 63 13.22 10.17 -2.40
N PHE A 64 12.69 9.01 -1.98
CA PHE A 64 11.31 8.62 -2.29
C PHE A 64 10.25 9.46 -1.56
N GLN A 65 10.61 10.10 -0.45
CA GLN A 65 9.72 11.01 0.30
C GLN A 65 9.58 12.36 -0.41
N VAL A 66 10.60 12.79 -1.16
CA VAL A 66 10.51 13.94 -2.07
C VAL A 66 9.66 13.58 -3.28
N LEU A 67 10.10 12.56 -4.05
CA LEU A 67 9.39 12.11 -5.23
C LEU A 67 9.76 10.67 -5.62
N HIS A 68 8.75 9.82 -5.81
CA HIS A 68 8.96 8.45 -6.27
C HIS A 68 9.56 8.39 -7.69
N GLN A 69 10.42 7.41 -7.92
CA GLN A 69 11.10 7.19 -9.21
C GLN A 69 10.12 7.11 -10.40
N ARG A 70 9.00 6.41 -10.22
CA ARG A 70 7.94 6.29 -11.23
C ARG A 70 7.42 7.65 -11.68
N ILE A 71 7.30 8.61 -10.76
CA ILE A 71 6.77 9.94 -11.05
C ILE A 71 7.78 10.75 -11.85
N LEU A 72 9.08 10.68 -11.52
CA LEU A 72 10.14 11.30 -12.32
C LEU A 72 10.04 10.86 -13.79
N ILE A 73 9.91 9.56 -14.03
CA ILE A 73 9.79 9.01 -15.38
C ILE A 73 8.53 9.54 -16.07
N GLN A 74 7.41 9.61 -15.37
CA GLN A 74 6.18 10.16 -15.95
C GLN A 74 6.29 11.65 -16.27
N ILE A 75 6.98 12.45 -15.45
CA ILE A 75 7.25 13.86 -15.76
C ILE A 75 8.08 13.97 -17.03
N VAL A 76 9.07 13.10 -17.21
CA VAL A 76 9.91 13.09 -18.40
C VAL A 76 9.13 12.68 -19.65
N VAL A 77 8.21 11.73 -19.54
CA VAL A 77 7.36 11.29 -20.66
C VAL A 77 6.29 12.32 -21.00
N CYS A 78 5.68 12.97 -20.00
CA CYS A 78 4.57 13.90 -20.20
C CYS A 78 5.00 15.36 -20.42
N LEU A 79 6.24 15.72 -20.04
CA LEU A 79 6.81 17.07 -20.15
C LEU A 79 5.83 18.21 -19.79
N PRO A 80 5.26 18.20 -18.56
CA PRO A 80 4.27 19.18 -18.14
C PRO A 80 4.85 20.61 -18.10
N ASP A 81 4.20 21.57 -18.74
CA ASP A 81 4.61 22.99 -18.73
C ASP A 81 3.85 23.85 -17.70
N ASN A 82 2.86 23.27 -17.01
CA ASN A 82 2.05 23.96 -16.02
C ASN A 82 1.62 23.02 -14.89
N ILE A 83 1.16 23.62 -13.79
CA ILE A 83 0.69 22.89 -12.59
C ILE A 83 -0.50 21.98 -12.89
N THR A 84 -1.38 22.39 -13.81
CA THR A 84 -2.56 21.61 -14.20
C THR A 84 -2.17 20.31 -14.89
N ASP A 85 -1.15 20.34 -15.74
CA ASP A 85 -0.63 19.15 -16.42
C ASP A 85 0.21 18.28 -15.49
N LEU A 86 0.95 18.90 -14.56
CA LEU A 86 1.63 18.16 -13.50
C LEU A 86 0.63 17.37 -12.63
N LYS A 87 -0.56 17.94 -12.36
CA LYS A 87 -1.64 17.27 -11.62
C LYS A 87 -2.23 16.05 -12.34
N LYS A 88 -2.14 15.99 -13.67
CA LYS A 88 -2.63 14.83 -14.45
C LYS A 88 -1.73 13.59 -14.26
N ILE A 89 -0.53 13.76 -13.70
CA ILE A 89 0.42 12.67 -13.48
C ILE A 89 0.01 11.82 -12.27
N ASN A 90 -0.15 10.51 -12.51
CA ASN A 90 -0.58 9.55 -11.50
C ASN A 90 0.46 9.41 -10.37
N GLY A 91 0.10 9.90 -9.18
CA GLY A 91 0.96 9.86 -7.98
C GLY A 91 1.47 11.23 -7.55
N VAL A 92 1.22 12.28 -8.34
CA VAL A 92 1.44 13.67 -7.91
C VAL A 92 0.22 14.12 -7.11
N GLY A 93 0.37 14.16 -5.78
CA GLY A 93 -0.68 14.61 -4.86
C GLY A 93 -0.66 16.13 -4.63
N LYS A 94 -1.73 16.64 -4.00
CA LYS A 94 -1.87 18.07 -3.66
C LYS A 94 -0.65 18.60 -2.87
N LYS A 95 -0.20 17.85 -1.85
CA LYS A 95 0.98 18.21 -1.03
C LYS A 95 2.27 18.32 -1.85
N THR A 96 2.48 17.42 -2.80
CA THR A 96 3.66 17.44 -3.69
C THR A 96 3.63 18.65 -4.62
N ILE A 97 2.44 19.01 -5.13
CA ILE A 97 2.26 20.18 -5.99
C ILE A 97 2.54 21.47 -5.22
N GLU A 98 1.99 21.58 -4.01
CA GLU A 98 2.20 22.75 -3.15
C GLU A 98 3.68 22.95 -2.80
N LYS A 99 4.40 21.87 -2.50
CA LYS A 99 5.81 21.93 -2.11
C LYS A 99 6.77 22.06 -3.30
N TYR A 100 6.56 21.27 -4.35
CA TYR A 100 7.56 21.05 -5.41
C TYR A 100 7.07 21.41 -6.80
N GLY A 101 5.78 21.72 -6.96
CA GLY A 101 5.17 21.90 -8.28
C GLY A 101 5.83 23.01 -9.11
N LYS A 102 6.15 24.13 -8.46
CA LYS A 102 6.81 25.27 -9.15
C LYS A 102 8.19 24.90 -9.68
N GLU A 103 9.04 24.29 -8.84
CA GLU A 103 10.40 23.89 -9.24
C GLU A 103 10.41 22.82 -10.32
N LEU A 104 9.49 21.85 -10.24
CA LEU A 104 9.34 20.80 -11.25
C LEU A 104 8.93 21.37 -12.61
N VAL A 105 7.94 22.27 -12.62
CA VAL A 105 7.49 22.94 -13.84
C VAL A 105 8.61 23.81 -14.42
N GLU A 106 9.35 24.54 -13.60
CA GLU A 106 10.50 25.34 -14.05
C GLU A 106 11.59 24.49 -14.71
N LEU A 107 11.93 23.32 -14.14
CA LEU A 107 12.89 22.39 -14.75
C LEU A 107 12.42 21.89 -16.11
N VAL A 108 11.14 21.53 -16.22
CA VAL A 108 10.57 21.05 -17.48
C VAL A 108 10.47 22.17 -18.52
N LEU A 109 10.07 23.38 -18.13
CA LEU A 109 10.03 24.56 -19.01
C LEU A 109 11.43 24.91 -19.53
N ALA A 110 12.44 24.91 -18.66
CA ALA A 110 13.83 25.15 -19.05
C ALA A 110 14.31 24.11 -20.07
N TYR A 111 13.97 22.84 -19.85
CA TYR A 111 14.26 21.77 -20.79
C TYR A 111 13.55 21.95 -22.14
N ARG A 112 12.24 22.23 -22.13
CA ARG A 112 11.46 22.47 -23.36
C ARG A 112 12.00 23.64 -24.16
N LYS A 113 12.36 24.74 -23.51
CA LYS A 113 12.97 25.90 -24.17
C LYS A 113 14.33 25.57 -24.79
N LYS A 114 15.17 24.80 -24.08
CA LYS A 114 16.49 24.38 -24.57
C LYS A 114 16.39 23.47 -25.80
N HIS A 115 15.36 22.63 -25.85
CA HIS A 115 15.17 21.63 -26.91
C HIS A 115 14.12 22.04 -27.97
N GLY A 116 13.60 23.27 -27.92
CA GLY A 116 12.61 23.77 -28.90
C GLY A 116 11.28 23.02 -28.88
N ILE A 117 10.89 22.45 -27.75
CA ILE A 117 9.67 21.62 -27.61
C ILE A 117 8.47 22.53 -27.30
N ASP A 118 7.86 23.08 -28.34
CA ASP A 118 6.73 24.02 -28.22
C ASP A 118 5.39 23.31 -27.93
N LYS A 119 5.19 22.09 -28.45
CA LYS A 119 4.00 21.28 -28.21
C LYS A 119 4.37 19.86 -27.85
N VAL A 120 4.22 19.53 -26.58
CA VAL A 120 4.14 18.14 -26.15
C VAL A 120 2.69 17.75 -26.34
N VAL A 121 2.44 16.96 -27.38
CA VAL A 121 1.20 16.19 -27.45
C VAL A 121 1.32 15.22 -26.29
N LEU A 122 0.70 15.54 -25.15
CA LEU A 122 0.38 14.56 -24.13
C LEU A 122 -0.15 13.36 -24.91
N PRO A 123 0.49 12.17 -24.86
CA PRO A 123 -0.18 10.98 -25.31
C PRO A 123 -1.54 11.06 -24.64
N GLU A 124 -2.63 11.03 -25.42
CA GLU A 124 -3.94 10.91 -24.83
C GLU A 124 -3.76 9.81 -23.81
N LEU A 125 -3.89 10.17 -22.53
CA LEU A 125 -3.94 9.19 -21.49
C LEU A 125 -5.08 8.33 -22.02
N LYS A 126 -4.77 7.11 -22.50
CA LYS A 126 -5.66 5.99 -22.25
C LYS A 126 -5.94 6.21 -20.79
N LYS A 127 -7.12 6.76 -20.51
CA LYS A 127 -7.67 6.78 -19.18
C LYS A 127 -7.59 5.31 -18.85
N LEU A 128 -6.53 4.89 -18.16
CA LEU A 128 -6.66 3.86 -17.16
C LEU A 128 -7.92 4.31 -16.45
N PRO A 129 -9.03 3.57 -16.59
CA PRO A 129 -10.33 4.13 -16.35
C PRO A 129 -10.31 4.84 -15.00
N ALA A 130 -11.10 5.90 -14.88
CA ALA A 130 -11.41 6.47 -13.60
C ALA A 130 -12.09 5.38 -12.76
N GLU A 131 -11.28 4.52 -12.15
CA GLU A 131 -11.70 3.27 -11.54
C GLU A 131 -11.20 3.22 -10.10
N LYS A 132 -10.61 4.29 -9.54
CA LYS A 132 -10.22 4.24 -8.13
C LYS A 132 -11.40 4.30 -7.16
N GLU A 133 -12.60 4.64 -7.62
CA GLU A 133 -13.83 4.48 -6.83
C GLU A 133 -14.66 3.26 -7.26
N ALA A 134 -14.53 2.78 -8.51
CA ALA A 134 -15.26 1.61 -9.01
C ALA A 134 -14.50 0.25 -8.93
N GLN A 135 -13.18 0.19 -9.14
CA GLN A 135 -12.37 -1.03 -8.99
C GLN A 135 -12.18 -1.46 -7.54
N HIS A 136 -12.18 -0.52 -6.59
CA HIS A 136 -12.15 -0.89 -5.17
C HIS A 136 -13.47 -1.53 -4.74
N SER A 137 -14.59 -1.15 -5.36
CA SER A 137 -15.86 -1.86 -5.23
C SER A 137 -15.75 -3.25 -5.85
N ASP A 138 -15.23 -3.37 -7.08
CA ASP A 138 -15.16 -4.64 -7.81
C ASP A 138 -14.27 -5.70 -7.12
N THR A 139 -13.11 -5.30 -6.60
CA THR A 139 -12.24 -6.23 -5.86
C THR A 139 -12.83 -6.67 -4.52
N LYS A 140 -13.56 -5.78 -3.83
CA LYS A 140 -14.26 -6.09 -2.58
C LYS A 140 -15.45 -7.01 -2.86
N GLN A 141 -16.24 -6.67 -3.88
CA GLN A 141 -17.39 -7.43 -4.34
C GLN A 141 -16.99 -8.85 -4.75
N THR A 142 -15.88 -9.01 -5.49
CA THR A 142 -15.34 -10.33 -5.83
C THR A 142 -15.03 -11.17 -4.58
N SER A 143 -14.38 -10.58 -3.56
CA SER A 143 -14.13 -11.28 -2.29
C SER A 143 -15.44 -11.68 -1.58
N PHE A 144 -16.43 -10.78 -1.58
CA PHE A 144 -17.72 -11.02 -0.96
C PHE A 144 -18.53 -12.10 -1.68
N ASP A 145 -18.55 -12.10 -3.01
CA ASP A 145 -19.25 -13.11 -3.80
C ASP A 145 -18.62 -14.49 -3.62
N MET A 146 -17.29 -14.57 -3.55
CA MET A 146 -16.60 -15.83 -3.22
C MET A 146 -16.92 -16.30 -1.80
N PHE A 147 -17.00 -15.38 -0.83
CA PHE A 147 -17.41 -15.71 0.53
C PHE A 147 -18.85 -16.23 0.59
N ASN A 148 -19.79 -15.59 -0.11
CA ASN A 148 -21.17 -16.04 -0.20
C ASN A 148 -21.34 -17.38 -0.92
N LYS A 149 -20.37 -17.76 -1.77
CA LYS A 149 -20.28 -19.11 -2.36
C LYS A 149 -19.75 -20.17 -1.39
N GLY A 150 -19.44 -19.80 -0.14
CA GLY A 150 -18.99 -20.71 0.92
C GLY A 150 -17.48 -20.87 1.02
N LEU A 151 -16.68 -20.07 0.31
CA LEU A 151 -15.22 -20.12 0.46
C LEU A 151 -14.81 -19.44 1.77
N THR A 152 -13.85 -20.05 2.46
CA THR A 152 -13.24 -19.47 3.67
C THR A 152 -12.33 -18.29 3.29
N ILE A 153 -12.06 -17.39 4.24
CA ILE A 153 -11.14 -16.25 4.05
C ILE A 153 -9.78 -16.71 3.52
N ALA A 154 -9.24 -17.81 4.07
CA ALA A 154 -8.01 -18.42 3.61
C ALA A 154 -8.12 -18.98 2.18
N GLY A 155 -9.24 -19.61 1.84
CA GLY A 155 -9.52 -20.10 0.49
C GLY A 155 -9.58 -18.98 -0.54
N ILE A 156 -10.30 -17.89 -0.23
CA ILE A 156 -10.40 -16.70 -1.08
C ILE A 156 -9.02 -16.06 -1.26
N ALA A 157 -8.24 -15.94 -0.18
CA ALA A 157 -6.88 -15.39 -0.23
C ALA A 157 -6.00 -16.20 -1.20
N LYS A 158 -6.04 -17.53 -1.10
CA LYS A 158 -5.30 -18.43 -1.99
C LYS A 158 -5.76 -18.31 -3.45
N GLU A 159 -7.07 -18.40 -3.70
CA GLU A 159 -7.67 -18.34 -5.04
C GLU A 159 -7.33 -17.02 -5.74
N ARG A 160 -7.35 -15.91 -5.00
CA ARG A 160 -7.08 -14.57 -5.53
C ARG A 160 -5.60 -14.17 -5.52
N GLY A 161 -4.72 -15.00 -4.96
CA GLY A 161 -3.31 -14.66 -4.77
C GLY A 161 -3.10 -13.45 -3.85
N LEU A 162 -3.99 -13.24 -2.89
CA LEU A 162 -3.97 -12.15 -1.90
C LEU A 162 -3.61 -12.67 -0.51
N VAL A 163 -3.26 -11.76 0.41
CA VAL A 163 -3.08 -12.12 1.83
C VAL A 163 -4.42 -12.07 2.56
N GLN A 164 -4.59 -12.93 3.57
CA GLN A 164 -5.85 -13.02 4.34
C GLN A 164 -6.30 -11.67 4.89
N SER A 165 -5.38 -10.85 5.39
CA SER A 165 -5.67 -9.50 5.90
C SER A 165 -6.27 -8.55 4.87
N THR A 166 -6.01 -8.74 3.58
CA THR A 166 -6.65 -7.98 2.51
C THR A 166 -8.09 -8.43 2.29
N ILE A 167 -8.34 -9.75 2.36
CA ILE A 167 -9.69 -10.31 2.26
C ILE A 167 -10.53 -9.89 3.45
N GLU A 168 -9.98 -9.95 4.66
CA GLU A 168 -10.65 -9.48 5.87
C GLU A 168 -11.06 -8.01 5.76
N GLY A 169 -10.14 -7.15 5.29
CA GLY A 169 -10.43 -5.73 5.03
C GLY A 169 -11.43 -5.50 3.88
N HIS A 170 -11.55 -6.43 2.92
CA HIS A 170 -12.62 -6.38 1.93
C HIS A 170 -13.98 -6.71 2.55
N LEU A 171 -14.04 -7.75 3.39
CA LEU A 171 -15.28 -8.19 4.03
C LEU A 171 -15.77 -7.21 5.10
N SER A 172 -14.87 -6.54 5.81
CA SER A 172 -15.25 -5.51 6.81
C SER A 172 -16.11 -4.39 6.21
N PHE A 173 -15.89 -4.03 4.94
CA PHE A 173 -16.72 -3.05 4.23
C PHE A 173 -18.19 -3.51 4.10
N PHE A 174 -18.44 -4.80 3.89
CA PHE A 174 -19.80 -5.35 3.79
C PHE A 174 -20.43 -5.55 5.16
N VAL A 175 -19.63 -5.79 6.20
CA VAL A 175 -20.09 -5.78 7.59
C VAL A 175 -20.57 -4.39 7.99
N GLU A 176 -19.80 -3.35 7.69
CA GLU A 176 -20.17 -1.94 7.94
C GLU A 176 -21.48 -1.54 7.25
N LYS A 177 -21.74 -2.12 6.07
CA LYS A 177 -22.96 -1.87 5.29
C LYS A 177 -24.13 -2.78 5.66
N GLY A 178 -24.00 -3.64 6.66
CA GLY A 178 -25.03 -4.60 7.05
C GLY A 178 -25.31 -5.69 6.00
N LYS A 179 -24.48 -5.81 4.96
CA LYS A 179 -24.62 -6.82 3.90
C LYS A 179 -24.02 -8.16 4.29
N LEU A 180 -23.15 -8.19 5.29
CA LEU A 180 -22.49 -9.37 5.79
C LEU A 180 -22.61 -9.44 7.31
N ASP A 181 -23.17 -10.54 7.80
CA ASP A 181 -23.29 -10.79 9.22
C ASP A 181 -21.92 -11.16 9.82
N ILE A 182 -21.54 -10.48 10.90
CA ILE A 182 -20.30 -10.71 11.65
C ILE A 182 -20.22 -12.13 12.20
N ASN A 183 -21.37 -12.76 12.52
CA ASN A 183 -21.45 -14.13 13.02
C ASN A 183 -20.97 -15.18 12.02
N LYS A 184 -20.94 -14.84 10.72
CA LYS A 184 -20.38 -15.71 9.68
C LYS A 184 -18.86 -15.63 9.60
N LEU A 185 -18.25 -14.63 10.22
CA LEU A 185 -16.82 -14.33 10.14
C LEU A 185 -16.09 -14.64 11.45
N LEU A 186 -16.72 -14.32 12.58
CA LEU A 186 -16.13 -14.46 13.92
C LEU A 186 -17.05 -15.27 14.82
N SER A 187 -16.45 -16.17 15.61
CA SER A 187 -17.19 -16.89 16.64
C SER A 187 -17.62 -15.95 17.77
N PRO A 188 -18.71 -16.27 18.50
CA PRO A 188 -19.18 -15.43 19.61
C PRO A 188 -18.10 -15.17 20.67
N GLU A 189 -17.22 -16.14 20.94
CA GLU A 189 -16.13 -16.01 21.89
C GLU A 189 -15.12 -14.96 21.43
N LYS A 190 -14.77 -14.97 20.13
CA LYS A 190 -13.87 -13.97 19.54
C LYS A 190 -14.50 -12.58 19.53
N GLN A 191 -15.79 -12.48 19.22
CA GLN A 191 -16.51 -11.21 19.24
C GLN A 191 -16.49 -10.58 20.63
N GLN A 192 -16.80 -11.36 21.67
CA GLN A 192 -16.77 -10.88 23.06
C GLN A 192 -15.37 -10.46 23.52
N ALA A 193 -14.34 -11.22 23.13
CA ALA A 193 -12.96 -10.88 23.47
C ALA A 193 -12.53 -9.55 22.82
N ILE A 194 -12.84 -9.37 21.52
CA ILE A 194 -12.54 -8.11 20.82
C ILE A 194 -13.36 -6.96 21.42
N GLU A 195 -14.65 -7.14 21.68
CA GLU A 195 -15.52 -6.11 22.24
C GLU A 195 -15.04 -5.63 23.62
N LYS A 196 -14.59 -6.55 24.48
CA LYS A 196 -14.02 -6.22 25.78
C LYS A 196 -12.77 -5.35 25.64
N GLU A 197 -11.91 -5.66 24.68
CA GLU A 197 -10.69 -4.87 24.45
C GLU A 197 -11.03 -3.51 23.81
N LEU A 198 -12.02 -3.45 22.92
CA LEU A 198 -12.48 -2.20 22.32
C LEU A 198 -13.10 -1.22 23.34
N ALA A 199 -13.56 -1.70 24.49
CA ALA A 199 -14.05 -0.87 25.59
C ALA A 199 -12.92 -0.25 26.44
N VAL A 200 -11.68 -0.72 26.28
CA VAL A 200 -10.50 -0.15 26.94
C VAL A 200 -10.03 1.07 26.14
N ASP A 201 -9.63 2.13 26.84
CA ASP A 201 -9.11 3.33 26.18
C ASP A 201 -7.68 3.09 25.68
N HIS A 202 -7.58 2.79 24.38
CA HIS A 202 -6.32 2.66 23.64
C HIS A 202 -5.99 3.91 22.81
N ASN A 203 -6.45 5.09 23.22
CA ASN A 203 -6.24 6.34 22.45
C ASN A 203 -6.66 6.23 20.97
N ASN A 204 -7.69 5.43 20.66
CA ASN A 204 -8.14 5.11 19.30
C ASN A 204 -7.07 4.46 18.38
N SER A 205 -6.03 3.85 18.95
CA SER A 205 -4.94 3.22 18.20
C SER A 205 -5.23 1.74 17.93
N LEU A 206 -5.50 1.41 16.66
CA LEU A 206 -5.70 0.02 16.22
C LEU A 206 -4.48 -0.87 16.51
N SER A 207 -3.28 -0.29 16.44
CA SER A 207 -2.04 -1.01 16.74
C SER A 207 -1.94 -1.39 18.21
N GLU A 208 -2.41 -0.53 19.12
CA GLU A 208 -2.40 -0.81 20.56
C GLU A 208 -3.39 -1.90 20.93
N ILE A 209 -4.63 -1.83 20.41
CA ILE A 209 -5.63 -2.89 20.57
C ILE A 209 -5.07 -4.22 20.07
N LYS A 210 -4.47 -4.23 18.86
CA LYS A 210 -3.89 -5.46 18.30
C LYS A 210 -2.75 -6.02 19.13
N ASN A 211 -1.90 -5.17 19.71
CA ASN A 211 -0.80 -5.60 20.55
C ASN A 211 -1.31 -6.22 21.86
N ALA A 212 -2.36 -5.63 22.46
CA ALA A 212 -2.95 -6.14 23.69
C ALA A 212 -3.64 -7.51 23.49
N MET A 213 -4.27 -7.72 22.34
CA MET A 213 -4.94 -8.97 21.99
C MET A 213 -3.99 -10.12 21.62
N GLY A 214 -2.73 -9.85 21.30
CA GLY A 214 -1.77 -10.88 20.88
C GLY A 214 -2.07 -11.50 19.51
N ASP A 215 -1.32 -12.55 19.14
CA ASP A 215 -1.30 -13.11 17.78
C ASP A 215 -2.53 -13.94 17.39
N ASP A 216 -3.38 -14.30 18.35
CA ASP A 216 -4.62 -15.07 18.12
C ASP A 216 -5.71 -14.27 17.39
N TYR A 217 -5.54 -12.95 17.33
CA TYR A 217 -6.46 -12.02 16.68
C TYR A 217 -5.76 -11.25 15.57
N SER A 218 -6.38 -11.16 14.39
CA SER A 218 -5.83 -10.43 13.27
C SER A 218 -6.27 -8.95 13.29
N TYR A 219 -5.48 -8.08 12.64
CA TYR A 219 -5.90 -6.69 12.39
C TYR A 219 -7.22 -6.61 11.61
N GLY A 220 -7.54 -7.61 10.80
CA GLY A 220 -8.77 -7.66 10.04
C GLY A 220 -9.97 -8.01 10.91
N GLU A 221 -9.83 -8.95 11.84
CA GLU A 221 -10.89 -9.33 12.79
C GLU A 221 -11.31 -8.13 13.66
N ILE A 222 -10.34 -7.38 14.20
CA ILE A 222 -10.61 -6.16 14.98
C ILE A 222 -11.33 -5.10 14.12
N LYS A 223 -10.91 -4.93 12.86
CA LYS A 223 -11.57 -4.01 11.92
C LYS A 223 -13.01 -4.42 11.59
N MET A 224 -13.30 -5.71 11.52
CA MET A 224 -14.67 -6.19 11.28
C MET A 224 -15.58 -5.86 12.47
N MET A 225 -15.08 -6.01 13.70
CA MET A 225 -15.83 -5.64 14.90
C MET A 225 -16.11 -4.13 14.97
N LEU A 226 -15.11 -3.29 14.67
CA LEU A 226 -15.31 -1.84 14.57
C LEU A 226 -16.32 -1.46 13.48
N ALA A 227 -16.24 -2.13 12.32
CA ALA A 227 -17.21 -1.95 11.23
C ALA A 227 -18.63 -2.34 11.66
N TRP A 228 -18.77 -3.43 12.41
CA TRP A 228 -20.05 -3.88 12.95
C TRP A 228 -20.62 -2.90 13.98
N GLN A 229 -19.82 -2.41 14.93
CA GLN A 229 -20.24 -1.36 15.89
C GLN A 229 -20.71 -0.10 15.18
N LYS A 230 -20.00 0.32 14.11
CA LYS A 230 -20.42 1.46 13.29
C LYS A 230 -21.76 1.23 12.60
N HIS A 231 -21.97 0.03 12.04
CA HIS A 231 -23.26 -0.33 11.45
C HIS A 231 -24.40 -0.27 12.47
N LEU A 232 -24.18 -0.80 13.69
CA LEU A 232 -25.16 -0.74 14.77
C LEU A 232 -25.49 0.72 15.16
N ALA A 233 -24.48 1.57 15.29
CA ALA A 233 -24.67 2.99 15.61
C ALA A 233 -25.41 3.78 14.51
N GLU A 234 -25.28 3.40 13.24
CA GLU A 234 -26.00 4.01 12.11
C GLU A 234 -27.45 3.48 11.97
N THR A 235 -27.81 2.39 12.65
CA THR A 235 -29.12 1.73 12.54
C THR A 235 -30.00 1.95 13.78
N LEU A 236 -29.48 2.60 14.82
CA LEU A 236 -30.17 3.01 16.06
C LEU A 236 -30.62 4.47 15.98
#